data_AF-A0A522F7E1-F1
#
_entry.id   AF-A0A522F7E1-F1
#
_cell.length_a   1.000
_cell.length_b   1.000
_cell.length_c   1.000
_cell.angle_alpha   90.00
_cell.angle_beta   90.00
_cell.angle_gamma   90.00
#
_symmetry.space_group_name_H-M   'P 1'
#
loop_
_entity.id
_entity.type
_entity.pdbx_description
1 polymer ?
#
loop_
_entity_poly.entity_id
_entity_poly.type
_entity_poly.pdbx_seq_one_letter_code
_entity_poly.pdbx_strand_id
1 'polypeptide(L)'
;MNGSQLLNDNLRAKFSQKETATPQAFISIGYGCRLNIESTYGLAYESASVALPPKAREVIDSAYQFLKTYVDSRVPIYGINTNFGDQVRYIDTSIKETESLNYYESINERQENILRSLSCGLGNIVAPEIVRVTMMLRAHCIGQGYSGVHPDLVNTLLDFINAGVTPVVRCYGSIGASGDLIPLSMIAAA
;
A
#
# COMPACT_ATOMS: atom_id res chain seq x y z
N MET A 1 33.23 2.15 -13.32
CA MET A 1 32.02 1.47 -12.83
C MET A 1 31.53 2.22 -11.62
N ASN A 2 30.25 2.62 -11.56
CA ASN A 2 29.71 3.30 -10.38
C ASN A 2 29.40 2.29 -9.27
N GLY A 3 29.40 2.72 -8.01
CA GLY A 3 29.23 1.82 -6.85
C GLY A 3 27.90 1.04 -6.84
N SER A 4 26.85 1.58 -7.48
CA SER A 4 25.56 0.91 -7.65
C SER A 4 25.60 -0.28 -8.63
N GLN A 5 26.42 -0.20 -9.69
CA GLN A 5 26.65 -1.31 -10.61
C GLN A 5 27.36 -2.46 -9.90
N LEU A 6 28.41 -2.15 -9.14
CA LEU A 6 29.16 -3.16 -8.38
C LEU A 6 28.32 -3.83 -7.29
N LEU A 7 27.38 -3.13 -6.65
CA LEU A 7 26.47 -3.73 -5.67
C LEU A 7 25.46 -4.68 -6.34
N ASN A 8 24.89 -4.27 -7.49
CA ASN A 8 23.98 -5.09 -8.28
C ASN A 8 24.67 -6.33 -8.87
N ASP A 9 25.92 -6.18 -9.34
CA ASP A 9 26.70 -7.26 -9.92
C ASP A 9 27.16 -8.27 -8.85
N ASN A 10 27.55 -7.80 -7.66
CA ASN A 10 27.89 -8.67 -6.54
C ASN A 10 26.68 -9.42 -5.94
N LEU A 11 25.48 -8.82 -5.97
CA LEU A 11 24.25 -9.50 -5.59
C LEU A 11 23.87 -10.55 -6.64
N ARG A 12 23.88 -10.20 -7.93
CA ARG A 12 23.60 -11.16 -9.02
C ARG A 12 24.57 -12.34 -9.05
N ALA A 13 25.86 -12.09 -8.80
CA ALA A 13 26.88 -13.15 -8.77
C ALA A 13 26.69 -14.15 -7.61
N LYS A 14 26.08 -13.74 -6.49
CA LYS A 14 25.78 -14.65 -5.36
C LYS A 14 24.61 -15.60 -5.62
N PHE A 15 23.75 -15.32 -6.60
CA PHE A 15 22.51 -16.09 -6.84
C PHE A 15 22.51 -16.85 -8.18
N SER A 16 23.61 -16.84 -8.94
CA SER A 16 23.72 -17.46 -10.27
C SER A 16 24.03 -18.98 -10.25
N GLN A 17 23.46 -19.76 -9.33
CA GLN A 17 23.51 -21.23 -9.41
C GLN A 17 22.25 -21.92 -8.85
N LYS A 18 21.27 -22.20 -9.73
CA LYS A 18 20.71 -23.54 -10.00
C LYS A 18 19.36 -23.45 -10.74
N GLU A 19 19.37 -23.87 -12.01
CA GLU A 19 18.18 -24.30 -12.74
C GLU A 19 17.72 -25.67 -12.24
N THR A 20 16.83 -25.63 -11.25
CA THR A 20 15.81 -26.66 -11.00
C THR A 20 14.58 -25.88 -10.56
N ALA A 21 13.37 -26.26 -11.02
CA ALA A 21 12.10 -25.62 -10.63
C ALA A 21 12.09 -25.35 -9.12
N THR A 22 12.36 -24.09 -8.77
CA THR A 22 12.68 -23.70 -7.41
C THR A 22 11.36 -23.68 -6.64
N PRO A 23 11.27 -24.22 -5.41
CA PRO A 23 10.09 -24.04 -4.60
C PRO A 23 9.77 -22.55 -4.56
N GLN A 24 8.54 -22.16 -4.93
CA GLN A 24 8.14 -20.77 -4.92
C GLN A 24 8.42 -20.19 -3.53
N ALA A 25 9.37 -19.24 -3.46
CA ALA A 25 9.75 -18.67 -2.18
C ALA A 25 8.52 -18.01 -1.55
N PHE A 26 8.28 -18.27 -0.27
CA PHE A 26 7.10 -17.77 0.43
C PHE A 26 7.49 -16.68 1.43
N ILE A 27 6.89 -15.51 1.30
CA ILE A 27 7.17 -14.34 2.12
C ILE A 27 5.97 -14.06 3.02
N SER A 28 6.17 -14.20 4.33
CA SER A 28 5.17 -13.78 5.33
C SER A 28 5.36 -12.30 5.69
N ILE A 29 4.28 -11.53 5.64
CA ILE A 29 4.28 -10.09 5.96
C ILE A 29 3.26 -9.75 7.06
N GLY A 30 3.25 -8.50 7.53
CA GLY A 30 2.35 -8.02 8.57
C GLY A 30 2.84 -8.27 9.99
N TYR A 31 1.92 -8.16 10.95
CA TYR A 31 2.21 -8.23 12.38
C TYR A 31 2.97 -9.49 12.77
N GLY A 32 4.04 -9.31 13.55
CA GLY A 32 4.93 -10.40 13.99
C GLY A 32 5.89 -10.92 12.92
N CYS A 33 5.84 -10.41 11.68
CA CYS A 33 6.76 -10.78 10.62
C CYS A 33 7.90 -9.76 10.49
N ARG A 34 9.11 -10.22 10.19
CA ARG A 34 10.25 -9.36 9.85
C ARG A 34 10.50 -9.41 8.35
N LEU A 35 10.34 -8.27 7.68
CA LEU A 35 10.83 -8.09 6.31
C LEU A 35 12.33 -7.79 6.30
N ASN A 36 13.03 -8.37 5.34
CA ASN A 36 14.45 -8.15 5.10
C ASN A 36 14.70 -7.90 3.60
N ILE A 37 15.93 -7.52 3.25
CA ILE A 37 16.30 -7.19 1.87
C ILE A 37 16.15 -8.43 0.98
N GLU A 38 16.46 -9.61 1.51
CA GLU A 38 16.32 -10.89 0.81
C GLU A 38 14.87 -11.15 0.38
N SER A 39 13.88 -10.82 1.22
CA SER A 39 12.47 -10.91 0.88
C SER A 39 12.11 -9.98 -0.29
N THR A 40 12.66 -8.76 -0.30
CA THR A 40 12.42 -7.83 -1.42
C THR A 40 13.04 -8.33 -2.72
N TYR A 41 14.23 -8.94 -2.65
CA TYR A 41 14.90 -9.52 -3.81
C TYR A 41 14.14 -10.75 -4.33
N GLY A 42 13.73 -11.65 -3.44
CA GLY A 42 12.95 -12.84 -3.80
C GLY A 42 11.62 -12.48 -4.45
N LEU A 43 10.95 -11.43 -3.97
CA LEU A 43 9.75 -10.94 -4.66
C LEU A 43 10.09 -10.33 -6.02
N ALA A 44 11.07 -9.42 -6.07
CA ALA A 44 11.44 -8.69 -7.29
C ALA A 44 11.85 -9.64 -8.43
N TYR A 45 12.61 -10.69 -8.13
CA TYR A 45 13.30 -11.48 -9.16
C TYR A 45 13.02 -13.00 -9.12
N GLU A 46 12.41 -13.55 -8.06
CA GLU A 46 12.33 -15.01 -7.84
C GLU A 46 10.90 -15.56 -7.70
N SER A 47 9.92 -14.97 -8.40
CA SER A 47 8.50 -15.42 -8.42
C SER A 47 7.87 -15.71 -7.04
N ALA A 48 8.39 -15.11 -5.97
CA ALA A 48 7.93 -15.38 -4.62
C ALA A 48 6.46 -14.99 -4.41
N SER A 49 5.73 -15.78 -3.63
CA SER A 49 4.36 -15.48 -3.20
C SER A 49 4.36 -14.81 -1.83
N VAL A 50 3.35 -13.98 -1.57
CA VAL A 50 3.21 -13.20 -0.33
C VAL A 50 1.92 -13.55 0.39
N ALA A 51 1.96 -13.65 1.72
CA ALA A 51 0.77 -13.87 2.53
C ALA A 51 0.82 -13.21 3.91
N LEU A 52 -0.36 -13.04 4.50
CA LEU A 52 -0.53 -12.62 5.90
C LEU A 52 -0.74 -13.85 6.80
N PRO A 53 -0.02 -13.96 7.93
CA PRO A 53 -0.33 -14.94 8.95
C PRO A 53 -1.69 -14.63 9.61
N PRO A 54 -2.34 -15.62 10.24
CA PRO A 54 -3.63 -15.42 10.91
C PRO A 54 -3.61 -14.25 11.89
N LYS A 55 -2.53 -14.11 12.67
CA LYS A 55 -2.42 -13.02 13.64
C LYS A 55 -2.42 -11.63 13.01
N ALA A 56 -1.80 -11.47 11.84
CA ALA A 56 -1.83 -10.21 11.11
C ALA A 56 -3.25 -9.86 10.63
N ARG A 57 -4.02 -10.86 10.19
CA ARG A 57 -5.43 -10.68 9.79
C ARG A 57 -6.29 -10.23 10.97
N GLU A 58 -6.12 -10.83 12.13
CA GLU A 58 -6.83 -10.45 13.37
C GLU A 58 -6.58 -9.00 13.77
N VAL A 59 -5.31 -8.53 13.72
CA VAL A 59 -4.99 -7.16 14.13
C VAL A 59 -5.45 -6.12 13.11
N ILE A 60 -5.47 -6.46 11.82
CA ILE A 60 -6.06 -5.60 10.77
C ILE A 60 -7.56 -5.42 11.03
N ASP A 61 -8.29 -6.51 11.25
CA ASP A 61 -9.73 -6.44 11.55
C ASP A 61 -10.00 -5.66 12.83
N SER A 62 -9.24 -5.92 13.89
CA SER A 62 -9.37 -5.18 15.16
C SER A 62 -9.15 -3.67 14.97
N ALA A 63 -8.17 -3.27 14.16
CA ALA A 63 -7.90 -1.87 13.86
C ALA A 63 -9.00 -1.22 13.03
N TYR A 64 -9.59 -1.96 12.09
CA TYR A 64 -10.73 -1.52 11.30
C TYR A 64 -11.97 -1.30 12.17
N GLN A 65 -12.33 -2.26 13.03
CA GLN A 65 -13.48 -2.14 13.95
C GLN A 65 -13.29 -0.97 14.94
N PHE A 66 -12.06 -0.82 15.46
CA PHE A 66 -11.69 0.32 16.29
C PHE A 66 -11.97 1.64 15.56
N LEU A 67 -11.40 1.82 14.36
CA LEU A 67 -11.57 3.05 13.59
C LEU A 67 -13.04 3.29 13.23
N LYS A 68 -13.75 2.25 12.81
CA LYS A 68 -15.17 2.31 12.44
C LYS A 68 -16.01 2.87 13.58
N THR A 69 -15.75 2.49 14.83
CA THR A 69 -16.48 3.01 16.00
C THR A 69 -16.39 4.55 16.09
N TYR A 70 -15.23 5.14 15.83
CA TYR A 70 -15.05 6.60 15.87
C TYR A 70 -15.64 7.30 14.66
N VAL A 71 -15.58 6.69 13.48
CA VAL A 71 -16.22 7.20 12.26
C VAL A 71 -17.75 7.22 12.43
N ASP A 72 -18.32 6.13 12.95
CA ASP A 72 -19.74 6.01 13.25
C ASP A 72 -20.16 7.03 14.31
N SER A 73 -19.30 7.29 15.31
CA SER A 73 -19.51 8.28 16.37
C SER A 73 -19.21 9.72 15.94
N ARG A 74 -18.94 9.97 14.65
CA ARG A 74 -18.68 11.31 14.08
C ARG A 74 -17.52 12.06 14.71
N VAL A 75 -16.55 11.36 15.29
CA VAL A 75 -15.31 11.98 15.77
C VAL A 75 -14.53 12.49 14.55
N PRO A 76 -14.07 13.76 14.52
CA PRO A 76 -13.28 14.26 13.40
C PRO A 76 -11.94 13.51 13.28
N ILE A 77 -11.70 12.88 12.14
CA ILE A 77 -10.50 12.10 11.83
C ILE A 77 -9.93 12.56 10.49
N TYR A 78 -8.65 12.96 10.53
CA TYR A 78 -7.92 13.46 9.36
C TYR A 78 -8.01 12.51 8.17
N GLY A 79 -8.46 13.03 7.02
CA GLY A 79 -8.49 12.31 5.77
C GLY A 79 -9.53 11.18 5.67
N ILE A 80 -10.42 11.07 6.66
CA ILE A 80 -11.59 10.18 6.60
C ILE A 80 -12.85 11.02 6.44
N ASN A 81 -13.27 11.64 7.54
CA ASN A 81 -14.43 12.53 7.57
C ASN A 81 -14.03 14.01 7.62
N THR A 82 -12.74 14.33 7.69
CA THR A 82 -12.22 15.67 7.38
C THR A 82 -11.48 15.68 6.04
N ASN A 83 -11.23 16.89 5.52
CA ASN A 83 -10.45 17.08 4.29
C ASN A 83 -8.93 16.91 4.53
N PHE A 84 -8.17 16.93 3.42
CA PHE A 84 -6.73 16.70 3.40
C PHE A 84 -5.92 18.00 3.28
N GLY A 85 -4.66 17.97 3.70
CA GLY A 85 -3.73 19.09 3.55
C GLY A 85 -4.27 20.38 4.18
N ASP A 86 -4.06 21.52 3.53
CA ASP A 86 -4.56 22.81 4.03
C ASP A 86 -6.09 22.88 4.07
N GLN A 87 -6.79 22.06 3.27
CA GLN A 87 -8.25 22.01 3.30
C GLN A 87 -8.82 21.40 4.59
N VAL A 88 -7.99 20.79 5.45
CA VAL A 88 -8.42 20.28 6.77
C VAL A 88 -9.08 21.36 7.63
N ARG A 89 -8.77 22.65 7.38
CA ARG A 89 -9.37 23.80 8.07
C ARG A 89 -10.86 23.95 7.79
N TYR A 90 -11.36 23.38 6.70
CA TYR A 90 -12.76 23.34 6.34
C TYR A 90 -13.38 22.05 6.88
N ILE A 91 -14.20 22.20 7.92
CA ILE A 91 -14.96 21.09 8.49
C ILE A 91 -16.09 20.75 7.52
N ASP A 92 -16.17 19.48 7.12
CA ASP A 92 -17.28 18.97 6.33
C ASP A 92 -18.59 19.11 7.13
N THR A 93 -19.56 19.81 6.56
CA THR A 93 -20.88 20.02 7.16
C THR A 93 -21.66 18.73 7.31
N SER A 94 -21.39 17.71 6.48
CA SER A 94 -21.99 16.38 6.58
C SER A 94 -21.63 15.65 7.89
N ILE A 95 -20.51 15.99 8.53
CA ILE A 95 -20.17 15.46 9.87
C ILE A 95 -21.22 15.89 10.91
N LYS A 96 -21.85 17.05 10.70
CA LYS A 96 -22.84 17.61 11.62
C LYS A 96 -24.26 17.13 11.32
N GLU A 97 -24.51 16.55 10.14
CA GLU A 97 -25.80 16.01 9.76
C GLU A 97 -25.88 14.53 10.20
N THR A 98 -26.65 14.28 11.26
CA THR A 98 -26.65 13.00 11.97
C THR A 98 -27.47 11.88 11.31
N GLU A 99 -28.27 12.17 10.28
CA GLU A 99 -29.31 11.26 9.78
C GLU A 99 -29.30 10.96 8.28
N SER A 100 -28.39 11.52 7.47
CA SER A 100 -28.43 11.33 6.02
C SER A 100 -27.55 10.17 5.54
N LEU A 101 -28.07 9.36 4.61
CA LEU A 101 -27.30 8.40 3.78
C LEU A 101 -26.05 9.05 3.15
N ASN A 102 -26.10 10.39 3.02
CA ASN A 102 -25.06 11.24 2.47
C ASN A 102 -23.74 11.21 3.26
N TYR A 103 -23.68 10.76 4.53
CA TYR A 103 -22.42 10.80 5.30
C TYR A 103 -21.34 9.85 4.76
N TYR A 104 -21.65 8.55 4.63
CA TYR A 104 -20.68 7.60 4.08
C TYR A 104 -20.46 7.84 2.58
N GLU A 105 -21.49 8.31 1.86
CA GLU A 105 -21.36 8.71 0.46
C GLU A 105 -20.37 9.88 0.30
N SER A 106 -20.46 10.91 1.14
CA SER A 106 -19.49 12.02 1.21
C SER A 106 -18.07 11.53 1.51
N ILE A 107 -17.91 10.61 2.47
CA ILE A 107 -16.60 10.00 2.75
C ILE A 107 -16.07 9.28 1.51
N ASN A 108 -16.88 8.45 0.86
CA ASN A 108 -16.48 7.70 -0.33
C ASN A 108 -16.11 8.62 -1.48
N GLU A 109 -16.94 9.63 -1.78
CA GLU A 109 -16.67 10.63 -2.80
C GLU A 109 -15.35 11.36 -2.54
N ARG A 110 -15.06 11.70 -1.28
CA ARG A 110 -13.79 12.31 -0.88
C ARG A 110 -12.60 11.36 -1.13
N GLN A 111 -12.73 10.07 -0.81
CA GLN A 111 -11.67 9.08 -1.06
C GLN A 111 -11.43 8.89 -2.57
N GLU A 112 -12.48 8.94 -3.40
CA GLU A 112 -12.31 8.92 -4.85
C GLU A 112 -11.64 10.19 -5.37
N ASN A 113 -12.09 11.35 -4.89
CA ASN A 113 -11.59 12.65 -5.35
C ASN A 113 -10.12 12.85 -5.00
N ILE A 114 -9.66 12.39 -3.82
CA ILE A 114 -8.25 12.47 -3.47
C ILE A 114 -7.40 11.60 -4.42
N LEU A 115 -7.84 10.38 -4.76
CA LEU A 115 -7.16 9.53 -5.74
C LEU A 115 -7.07 10.21 -7.12
N ARG A 116 -8.17 10.81 -7.58
CA ARG A 116 -8.21 11.56 -8.85
C ARG A 116 -7.25 12.76 -8.82
N SER A 117 -7.23 13.52 -7.72
CA SER A 117 -6.36 14.70 -7.58
C SER A 117 -4.87 14.36 -7.53
N LEU A 118 -4.53 13.16 -7.03
CA LEU A 118 -3.16 12.65 -6.94
C LEU A 118 -2.71 11.90 -8.21
N SER A 119 -3.60 11.71 -9.18
CA SER A 119 -3.33 11.02 -10.45
C SER A 119 -2.54 11.90 -11.44
N CYS A 120 -1.44 12.50 -10.98
CA CYS A 120 -0.61 13.45 -11.72
C CYS A 120 0.85 13.00 -11.83
N GLY A 121 1.12 11.68 -11.80
CA GLY A 121 2.45 11.12 -11.95
C GLY A 121 3.07 11.44 -13.32
N LEU A 122 4.37 11.77 -13.34
CA LEU A 122 5.12 12.18 -14.54
C LEU A 122 6.44 11.44 -14.68
N GLY A 123 7.06 11.57 -15.85
CA GLY A 123 8.35 10.96 -16.15
C GLY A 123 8.25 9.50 -16.57
N ASN A 124 9.38 8.78 -16.45
CA ASN A 124 9.51 7.40 -16.88
C ASN A 124 8.65 6.46 -16.04
N ILE A 125 8.24 5.35 -16.67
CA ILE A 125 7.58 4.24 -15.97
C ILE A 125 8.60 3.61 -15.02
N VAL A 126 8.17 3.39 -13.78
CA VAL A 126 8.96 2.70 -12.76
C VAL A 126 9.06 1.21 -13.11
N ALA A 127 10.22 0.61 -12.89
CA ALA A 127 10.44 -0.80 -13.17
C ALA A 127 9.40 -1.68 -12.42
N PRO A 128 8.76 -2.67 -13.08
CA PRO A 128 7.70 -3.49 -12.49
C PRO A 128 8.10 -4.17 -11.17
N GLU A 129 9.36 -4.58 -11.05
CA GLU A 129 9.92 -5.22 -9.86
C GLU A 129 9.88 -4.27 -8.65
N ILE A 130 10.16 -2.98 -8.88
CA ILE A 130 10.10 -1.94 -7.85
C ILE A 130 8.65 -1.70 -7.43
N VAL A 131 7.72 -1.65 -8.39
CA VAL A 131 6.27 -1.47 -8.10
C VAL A 131 5.75 -2.64 -7.26
N ARG A 132 6.06 -3.88 -7.64
CA ARG A 132 5.66 -5.07 -6.87
C ARG A 132 6.23 -5.08 -5.45
N VAL A 133 7.50 -4.73 -5.28
CA VAL A 133 8.10 -4.56 -3.95
C VAL A 133 7.38 -3.45 -3.17
N THR A 134 7.07 -2.32 -3.81
CA THR A 134 6.32 -1.23 -3.19
C THR A 134 4.94 -1.68 -2.70
N MET A 135 4.22 -2.48 -3.49
CA MET A 135 2.94 -3.06 -3.09
C MET A 135 3.09 -3.99 -1.89
N MET A 136 4.11 -4.87 -1.86
CA MET A 136 4.38 -5.74 -0.71
C MET A 136 4.73 -4.94 0.55
N LEU A 137 5.59 -3.92 0.42
CA LEU A 137 5.94 -3.04 1.55
C LEU A 137 4.69 -2.35 2.09
N ARG A 138 3.82 -1.84 1.20
CA ARG A 138 2.57 -1.21 1.59
C ARG A 138 1.62 -2.20 2.29
N ALA A 139 1.47 -3.40 1.74
CA ALA A 139 0.70 -4.48 2.35
C ALA A 139 1.26 -4.87 3.72
N HIS A 140 2.58 -4.88 3.89
CA HIS A 140 3.22 -5.17 5.17
C HIS A 140 2.94 -4.08 6.21
N CYS A 141 3.04 -2.80 5.83
CA CYS A 141 2.71 -1.67 6.70
C CYS A 141 1.25 -1.72 7.16
N ILE A 142 0.32 -1.99 6.24
CA ILE A 142 -1.10 -2.18 6.58
C ILE A 142 -1.26 -3.39 7.51
N GLY A 143 -0.56 -4.49 7.22
CA GLY A 143 -0.57 -5.73 7.98
C GLY A 143 -0.09 -5.62 9.42
N GLN A 144 0.52 -4.50 9.82
CA GLN A 144 0.88 -4.24 11.22
C GLN A 144 -0.33 -3.91 12.10
N GLY A 145 -1.50 -3.61 11.52
CA GLY A 145 -2.73 -3.37 12.28
C GLY A 145 -2.85 -1.95 12.87
N TYR A 146 -2.22 -0.96 12.25
CA TYR A 146 -2.30 0.45 12.69
C TYR A 146 -2.99 1.38 11.68
N SER A 147 -3.37 0.86 10.50
CA SER A 147 -3.93 1.70 9.42
C SER A 147 -5.45 1.83 9.44
N GLY A 148 -6.17 0.92 10.13
CA GLY A 148 -7.64 0.92 10.19
C GLY A 148 -8.35 0.71 8.85
N VAL A 149 -7.66 0.25 7.81
CA VAL A 149 -8.25 -0.01 6.50
C VAL A 149 -9.13 -1.26 6.51
N HIS A 150 -10.08 -1.33 5.59
CA HIS A 150 -10.87 -2.54 5.39
C HIS A 150 -9.95 -3.75 5.07
N PRO A 151 -10.17 -4.94 5.67
CA PRO A 151 -9.32 -6.11 5.41
C PRO A 151 -9.18 -6.50 3.93
N ASP A 152 -10.21 -6.24 3.12
CA ASP A 152 -10.17 -6.56 1.68
C ASP A 152 -9.12 -5.75 0.91
N LEU A 153 -8.73 -4.57 1.39
CA LEU A 153 -7.70 -3.76 0.73
C LEU A 153 -6.36 -4.51 0.69
N VAL A 154 -5.96 -5.10 1.82
CA VAL A 154 -4.70 -5.85 1.87
C VAL A 154 -4.81 -7.17 1.13
N ASN A 155 -5.98 -7.84 1.14
CA ASN A 155 -6.20 -9.05 0.35
C ASN A 155 -6.07 -8.74 -1.15
N THR A 156 -6.67 -7.65 -1.64
CA THR A 156 -6.57 -7.23 -3.04
C THR A 156 -5.12 -6.97 -3.46
N LEU A 157 -4.32 -6.30 -2.60
CA LEU A 157 -2.89 -6.11 -2.86
C LEU A 157 -2.13 -7.44 -2.96
N LEU A 158 -2.41 -8.39 -2.07
CA LEU A 158 -1.80 -9.73 -2.11
C LEU A 158 -2.20 -10.50 -3.36
N ASP A 159 -3.47 -10.43 -3.75
CA ASP A 159 -3.99 -11.09 -4.94
C ASP A 159 -3.32 -10.55 -6.20
N PHE A 160 -3.16 -9.22 -6.32
CA PHE A 160 -2.41 -8.61 -7.42
C PHE A 160 -0.96 -9.09 -7.45
N ILE A 161 -0.27 -9.05 -6.31
CA ILE A 161 1.14 -9.47 -6.21
C ILE A 161 1.29 -10.93 -6.63
N ASN A 162 0.44 -11.82 -6.11
CA ASN A 162 0.50 -13.25 -6.34
C ASN A 162 0.03 -13.66 -7.75
N ALA A 163 -0.84 -12.86 -8.37
CA ALA A 163 -1.24 -13.03 -9.77
C ALA A 163 -0.25 -12.39 -10.77
N GLY A 164 0.79 -11.70 -10.29
CA GLY A 164 1.76 -10.99 -11.13
C GLY A 164 1.21 -9.71 -11.78
N VAL A 165 0.08 -9.19 -11.30
CA VAL A 165 -0.53 -7.94 -11.79
C VAL A 165 0.25 -6.76 -11.22
N THR A 166 0.82 -5.95 -12.11
CA THR A 166 1.65 -4.79 -11.72
C THR A 166 1.10 -3.50 -12.32
N PRO A 167 0.59 -2.57 -11.49
CA PRO A 167 0.14 -1.26 -11.94
C PRO A 167 1.24 -0.44 -12.61
N VAL A 168 0.87 0.42 -13.57
CA VAL A 168 1.81 1.36 -14.19
C VAL A 168 1.98 2.58 -13.29
N VAL A 169 3.20 2.77 -12.79
CA VAL A 169 3.57 3.90 -11.91
C VAL A 169 4.64 4.75 -12.59
N ARG A 170 4.61 6.06 -12.40
CA ARG A 170 5.61 7.00 -12.94
C ARG A 170 6.51 7.58 -11.85
N CYS A 171 7.75 7.91 -12.19
CA CYS A 171 8.81 8.20 -11.22
C CYS A 171 8.76 9.59 -10.55
N TYR A 172 7.98 10.55 -11.09
CA TYR A 172 7.92 11.92 -10.57
C TYR A 172 6.52 12.33 -10.12
N GLY A 173 6.48 13.32 -9.23
CA GLY A 173 5.27 13.98 -8.76
C GLY A 173 5.25 14.12 -7.24
N SER A 174 5.58 13.04 -6.52
CA SER A 174 5.66 13.07 -5.06
C SER A 174 6.91 13.82 -4.57
N ILE A 175 6.77 14.52 -3.45
CA ILE A 175 7.88 15.22 -2.76
C ILE A 175 8.33 14.49 -1.49
N GLY A 176 7.71 13.36 -1.15
CA GLY A 176 8.09 12.50 0.00
C GLY A 176 7.76 13.07 1.39
N ALA A 177 7.23 14.29 1.51
CA ALA A 177 6.96 14.93 2.80
C ALA A 177 5.85 14.24 3.63
N SER A 178 4.82 13.71 2.97
CA SER A 178 3.69 12.98 3.60
C SER A 178 3.61 11.54 3.10
N GLY A 179 4.74 10.99 2.66
CA GLY A 179 4.83 9.72 1.95
C GLY A 179 4.67 9.86 0.44
N ASP A 180 4.66 8.71 -0.24
CA ASP A 180 4.65 8.60 -1.70
C ASP A 180 3.24 8.66 -2.30
N LEU A 181 2.52 9.74 -2.00
CA LEU A 181 1.09 9.88 -2.30
C LEU A 181 0.75 9.67 -3.79
N ILE A 182 1.50 10.30 -4.69
CA ILE A 182 1.25 10.20 -6.14
C ILE A 182 1.51 8.77 -6.63
N PRO A 183 2.70 8.15 -6.43
CA PRO A 183 2.95 6.76 -6.81
C PRO A 183 1.95 5.76 -6.23
N LEU A 184 1.58 5.90 -4.95
CA LEU A 184 0.64 4.99 -4.29
C LEU A 184 -0.80 5.19 -4.78
N SER A 185 -1.20 6.41 -5.17
CA SER A 185 -2.51 6.64 -5.80
C SER A 185 -2.64 5.95 -7.15
N MET A 186 -1.54 5.90 -7.93
CA MET A 186 -1.52 5.18 -9.22
C MET A 186 -1.66 3.67 -9.03
N ILE A 187 -1.15 3.11 -7.93
CA ILE A 187 -1.36 1.71 -7.55
C ILE A 187 -2.81 1.49 -7.13
N ALA A 188 -3.39 2.39 -6.34
CA ALA A 188 -4.75 2.27 -5.83
C ALA A 188 -5.84 2.43 -6.90
N ALA A 189 -5.52 3.09 -8.02
CA ALA A 189 -6.45 3.32 -9.12
C ALA A 189 -6.48 2.19 -10.19
N ALA A 190 -5.66 1.14 -10.02
CA ALA A 190 -5.56 0.01 -10.95
C ALA A 190 -6.55 -1.10 -10.62
#